data_AF-A0A9E0AID5-F1
#
_entry.id   AF-A0A9E0AID5-F1
#
_cell.length_a   1.000
_cell.length_b   1.000
_cell.length_c   1.000
_cell.angle_alpha   90.00
_cell.angle_beta   90.00
_cell.angle_gamma   90.00
#
_symmetry.space_group_name_H-M   'P 1'
#
loop_
_entity.id
_entity.type
_entity.pdbx_description
1 polymer ?
#
loop_
_entity_poly.entity_id
_entity_poly.type
_entity_poly.pdbx_seq_one_letter_code
_entity_poly.pdbx_strand_id
1 'polypeptide(L)' 'MFESLSDKLEKAFKLLKGEGRITEINVAETLKEVRKALLDADVNYKVAKQF' A
#
# COMPACT_ATOMS: atom_id res chain seq x y z
N MET A 1 -9.38 -12.59 8.81
CA MET A 1 -7.96 -12.45 8.39
C MET A 1 -7.83 -11.89 6.99
N PHE A 2 -8.52 -12.43 5.97
CA PHE A 2 -8.48 -11.87 4.61
C PHE A 2 -9.27 -10.56 4.46
N GLU A 3 -10.36 -10.39 5.22
CA GLU A 3 -11.17 -9.16 5.18
C GLU A 3 -10.41 -7.91 5.67
N SER A 4 -9.60 -8.04 6.73
CA SER A 4 -8.82 -6.90 7.25
C SER A 4 -7.75 -6.40 6.28
N LEU A 5 -7.31 -7.26 5.35
CA LEU A 5 -6.39 -6.89 4.28
C LEU A 5 -7.16 -6.21 3.13
N SER A 6 -8.31 -6.77 2.75
CA SER A 6 -9.20 -6.16 1.76
C SER A 6 -9.64 -4.76 2.15
N ASP A 7 -10.02 -4.53 3.40
CA ASP A 7 -10.42 -3.21 3.91
C ASP A 7 -9.29 -2.17 3.85
N LYS A 8 -8.05 -2.59 4.15
CA LYS A 8 -6.88 -1.71 4.08
C LYS A 8 -6.55 -1.33 2.64
N LEU A 9 -6.63 -2.29 1.72
CA LEU A 9 -6.42 -2.05 0.29
C LEU A 9 -7.49 -1.12 -0.28
N GLU A 10 -8.76 -1.33 0.08
CA GLU A 10 -9.86 -0.51 -0.42
C GLU A 10 -9.75 0.95 0.05
N LYS A 11 -9.27 1.18 1.28
CA LYS A 11 -8.96 2.53 1.79
C LYS A 11 -7.79 3.19 1.05
N ALA A 12 -6.72 2.43 0.78
CA ALA A 12 -5.57 2.93 0.03
C ALA A 12 -5.97 3.32 -1.41
N PHE A 13 -6.81 2.51 -2.06
CA PHE A 13 -7.34 2.82 -3.38
C PHE A 13 -8.29 4.02 -3.37
N LYS A 14 -9.09 4.22 -2.31
CA LYS A 14 -9.91 5.43 -2.16
C LYS A 14 -9.07 6.70 -2.04
N LEU A 15 -7.94 6.65 -1.34
CA LEU A 15 -6.97 7.76 -1.26
C LEU A 15 -6.36 8.06 -2.64
N LEU A 16 -5.95 7.03 -3.38
CA LEU A 16 -5.45 7.18 -4.76
C LEU A 16 -6.51 7.76 -5.71
N LYS A 17 -7.77 7.34 -5.57
CA LYS A 17 -8.87 7.67 -6.49
C LYS A 17 -9.55 9.02 -6.17
N GLY A 18 -9.36 9.54 -4.95
CA GLY A 18 -9.91 10.82 -4.49
C GLY A 18 -9.04 12.04 -4.80
N GLU A 19 -7.76 11.83 -5.09
CA GLU A 19 -6.86 12.87 -5.58
C GLU A 19 -7.08 13.05 -7.09
N GLY A 20 -7.63 14.20 -7.52
CA GLY A 20 -7.89 14.51 -8.93
C GLY A 20 -6.64 14.47 -9.84
N ARG A 21 -5.45 14.27 -9.27
CA ARG A 21 -4.19 14.02 -9.97
C ARG A 21 -3.26 13.18 -9.09
N ILE A 22 -2.81 12.04 -9.60
CA ILE A 22 -1.79 11.23 -8.93
C ILE A 22 -0.45 11.95 -9.05
N THR A 23 0.15 12.31 -7.91
CA THR A 23 1.47 12.95 -7.83
C THR A 23 2.52 11.94 -7.40
N GLU A 24 3.78 12.18 -7.76
CA GLU A 24 4.91 11.32 -7.33
C GLU A 24 5.01 11.22 -5.81
N ILE A 25 4.61 12.28 -5.09
CA ILE A 25 4.59 12.32 -3.63
C ILE A 25 3.59 11.29 -3.09
N ASN A 26 2.35 11.30 -3.60
CA ASN A 26 1.31 10.39 -3.13
C ASN A 26 1.63 8.92 -3.47
N VAL A 27 2.26 8.68 -4.63
CA VAL A 27 2.73 7.35 -5.02
C VAL A 27 3.85 6.88 -4.09
N ALA A 28 4.82 7.73 -3.79
CA ALA A 28 5.92 7.39 -2.88
C ALA A 28 5.41 7.09 -1.46
N GLU A 29 4.45 7.86 -0.96
CA GLU A 29 3.82 7.59 0.34
C GLU A 29 3.04 6.27 0.32
N THR A 30 2.27 6.00 -0.73
CA THR A 30 1.51 4.75 -0.84
C THR A 30 2.44 3.53 -0.92
N LEU A 31 3.51 3.59 -1.71
CA LEU A 31 4.47 2.49 -1.83
C LEU A 31 5.15 2.18 -0.49
N LYS A 32 5.42 3.21 0.31
CA LYS A 32 6.00 3.05 1.65
C LYS A 32 5.05 2.31 2.59
N GLU A 33 3.77 2.65 2.54
CA GLU A 33 2.72 1.96 3.33
C GLU A 33 2.51 0.52 2.85
N VAL A 34 2.52 0.27 1.54
CA VAL A 34 2.43 -1.08 0.98
C VAL A 34 3.62 -1.94 1.43
N ARG A 35 4.84 -1.41 1.37
CA ARG A 35 6.04 -2.12 1.84
C ARG A 35 5.94 -2.50 3.31
N LYS A 36 5.42 -1.60 4.15
CA LYS A 36 5.22 -1.84 5.58
C LYS A 36 4.18 -2.93 5.81
N ALA A 37 3.06 -2.87 5.08
CA ALA A 37 2.01 -3.89 5.14
C ALA A 37 2.50 -5.28 4.68
N LEU A 38 3.41 -5.35 3.70
CA LEU A 38 4.03 -6.61 3.28
C LEU A 38 4.93 -7.20 4.37
N LEU A 39 5.72 -6.37 5.05
CA LEU A 39 6.57 -6.82 6.15
C LEU A 39 5.74 -7.27 7.37
N ASP A 40 4.66 -6.56 7.70
CA ASP A 40 3.74 -6.92 8.78
C ASP A 40 2.98 -8.24 8.51
N ALA A 41 2.90 -8.66 7.24
CA ALA A 41 2.26 -9.90 6.81
C ALA A 41 3.25 -11.08 6.67
N ASP A 42 4.44 -10.98 7.26
CA ASP A 42 5.53 -11.97 7.19
C ASP A 42 6.00 -12.31 5.76
N VAL A 43 5.88 -11.35 4.82
CA VAL A 43 6.40 -11.50 3.46
C VAL A 43 7.92 -11.36 3.47
N ASN A 44 8.59 -12.16 2.64
CA ASN A 44 10.04 -12.11 2.50
C ASN A 44 10.53 -10.68 2.21
N TYR A 45 11.52 -10.22 2.99
CA TYR A 45 12.10 -8.88 2.86
C TYR A 45 12.57 -8.53 1.45
N LYS A 46 13.07 -9.50 0.67
CA LYS A 46 13.50 -9.27 -0.73
C LYS A 46 12.32 -8.86 -1.61
N VAL A 47 11.15 -9.46 -1.40
CA VAL A 47 9.92 -9.17 -2.12
C VAL A 47 9.36 -7.82 -1.70
N ALA A 48 9.31 -7.55 -0.39
CA ALA A 48 8.86 -6.26 0.13
C ALA A 48 9.75 -5.09 -0.31
N LYS A 49 11.06 -5.31 -0.49
CA LYS A 49 12.01 -4.28 -0.92
C LYS A 49 11.94 -3.96 -2.43
N GLN A 50 11.52 -4.91 -3.26
CA GLN A 50 11.36 -4.69 -4.71
C GLN A 50 10.08 -3.94 -5.08
N PHE A 51 9.12 -3.90 -4.16
CA PHE A 51 7.88 -3.12 -4.24
C PHE A 51 8.11 -1.71 -3.73
#